data_AF-A0A420ZBT8-F1
#
_entry.id   AF-A0A420ZBT8-F1
#
_cell.length_a   1.000
_cell.length_b   1.000
_cell.length_c   1.000
_cell.angle_alpha   90.00
_cell.angle_beta   90.00
_cell.angle_gamma   90.00
#
_symmetry.space_group_name_H-M   'P 1'
#
loop_
_entity.id
_entity.type
_entity.pdbx_description
1 polymer ?
#
loop_
_entity_poly.entity_id
_entity_poly.type
_entity_poly.pdbx_seq_one_letter_code
_entity_poly.pdbx_strand_id
1 'polypeptide(L)'
;MEDNKQFNQPSNKPPVQPTNAPRPPQTPPVAPSGQPQNKMGQTEDKVFASLSYISILFIVPLIVRGDNEYIKFHAKQGMVLFGAELVVWFLLFLLESLFSAFSPLRTFGFLAWLGALFWVVFVVVSLLGVYYAWIGKRWKIFLLHRMAEKIKI
;
A
#
# COMPACT_ATOMS: atom_id res chain seq x y z
N MET A 1 -65.26 -27.85 -59.08
CA MET A 1 -65.05 -27.68 -57.63
C MET A 1 -63.80 -28.50 -57.33
N GLU A 2 -62.59 -28.01 -57.11
CA GLU A 2 -61.96 -26.71 -56.84
C GLU A 2 -60.54 -26.86 -57.42
N ASP A 3 -60.05 -25.94 -58.25
CA ASP A 3 -59.42 -24.66 -57.92
C ASP A 3 -57.91 -24.76 -57.63
N ASN A 4 -57.19 -24.09 -58.53
CA ASN A 4 -55.75 -23.87 -58.60
C ASN A 4 -55.27 -22.95 -57.47
N LYS A 5 -54.33 -23.38 -56.62
CA LYS A 5 -53.43 -22.46 -55.86
C LYS A 5 -52.04 -23.07 -55.64
N GLN A 6 -51.09 -22.73 -56.50
CA GLN A 6 -49.70 -22.45 -56.08
C GLN A 6 -49.72 -21.46 -54.91
N PHE A 7 -48.99 -21.69 -53.82
CA PHE A 7 -48.40 -20.59 -53.04
C PHE A 7 -47.24 -21.11 -52.16
N ASN A 8 -46.03 -20.92 -52.70
CA ASN A 8 -44.86 -20.35 -52.04
C ASN A 8 -44.92 -20.30 -50.49
N GLN A 9 -44.18 -21.18 -49.80
CA GLN A 9 -43.86 -20.95 -48.39
C GLN A 9 -42.80 -19.84 -48.26
N PRO A 10 -42.99 -18.88 -47.34
CA PRO A 10 -42.20 -17.67 -47.27
C PRO A 10 -40.76 -17.90 -46.79
N SER A 11 -39.83 -17.23 -47.49
CA SER A 11 -38.44 -17.03 -47.08
C SER A 11 -38.39 -16.44 -45.67
N ASN A 12 -37.83 -17.18 -44.72
CA ASN A 12 -37.52 -16.70 -43.38
C ASN A 12 -36.33 -15.71 -43.45
N LYS A 13 -36.59 -14.48 -43.90
CA LYS A 13 -35.64 -13.37 -43.71
C LYS A 13 -35.74 -12.88 -42.26
N PRO A 14 -34.60 -12.64 -41.58
CA PRO A 14 -34.59 -12.02 -40.26
C PRO A 14 -35.32 -10.66 -40.28
N PRO A 15 -35.89 -10.21 -39.14
CA PRO A 15 -36.60 -8.93 -39.06
C PRO A 15 -35.68 -7.77 -39.47
N VAL A 16 -36.11 -7.00 -40.47
CA VAL A 16 -35.49 -5.72 -40.83
C VAL A 16 -35.79 -4.75 -39.70
N GLN A 17 -34.77 -4.37 -38.92
CA GLN A 17 -34.90 -3.30 -37.93
C GLN A 17 -35.20 -1.97 -38.63
N PRO A 18 -36.14 -1.14 -38.14
CA PRO A 18 -36.42 0.16 -38.70
C PRO A 18 -35.19 1.08 -38.67
N THR A 19 -34.80 1.50 -39.87
CA THR A 19 -33.75 2.45 -40.20
C THR A 19 -34.11 3.87 -39.73
N ASN A 20 -33.11 4.54 -39.14
CA ASN A 20 -32.95 6.00 -38.99
C ASN A 20 -33.86 6.78 -38.02
N ALA A 21 -33.45 6.80 -36.74
CA ALA A 21 -33.56 8.00 -35.90
C ALA A 21 -32.13 8.47 -35.54
N PRO A 22 -31.80 9.77 -35.59
CA PRO A 22 -30.54 10.28 -35.07
C PRO A 22 -30.43 9.92 -33.60
N ARG A 23 -29.49 9.03 -33.24
CA ARG A 23 -29.21 8.76 -31.83
C ARG A 23 -28.70 10.06 -31.21
N PRO A 24 -29.25 10.52 -30.06
CA PRO A 24 -28.63 11.63 -29.32
C PRO A 24 -27.15 11.30 -29.09
N PRO A 25 -26.25 12.32 -29.00
CA PRO A 25 -24.85 12.07 -28.75
C PRO A 25 -24.72 11.15 -27.54
N GLN A 26 -24.32 9.90 -27.78
CA GLN A 26 -23.95 9.00 -26.71
C GLN A 26 -22.69 9.61 -26.12
N THR A 27 -22.83 10.35 -25.03
CA THR A 27 -21.70 10.63 -24.16
C THR A 27 -21.05 9.28 -23.84
N PRO A 28 -19.72 9.15 -23.91
CA PRO A 28 -19.03 7.93 -23.52
C PRO A 28 -19.59 7.44 -22.19
N PRO A 29 -19.77 6.11 -21.98
CA PRO A 29 -20.30 5.59 -20.72
C PRO A 29 -19.57 6.25 -19.56
N VAL A 30 -20.30 6.96 -18.72
CA VAL A 30 -19.77 7.53 -17.48
C VAL A 30 -19.28 6.32 -16.67
N ALA A 31 -17.98 6.08 -16.71
CA ALA A 31 -17.32 5.04 -15.94
C ALA A 31 -17.67 5.27 -14.47
N PRO A 32 -17.98 4.22 -13.68
CA PRO A 32 -18.25 4.38 -12.26
C PRO A 32 -17.08 5.07 -11.59
N SER A 33 -17.31 6.28 -11.10
CA SER A 33 -16.42 7.05 -10.24
C SER A 33 -16.35 6.34 -8.89
N GLY A 34 -15.33 5.51 -8.68
CA GLY A 34 -15.16 4.82 -7.40
C GLY A 34 -14.00 3.85 -7.38
N GLN A 35 -12.82 4.37 -7.03
CA GLN A 35 -11.52 3.71 -6.90
C GLN A 35 -10.78 3.47 -8.23
N PRO A 36 -9.50 3.92 -8.36
CA PRO A 36 -8.67 3.52 -9.48
C PRO A 36 -8.38 2.01 -9.34
N GLN A 37 -9.22 1.20 -9.97
CA GLN A 37 -8.92 -0.21 -10.16
C GLN A 37 -7.71 -0.33 -11.10
N ASN A 38 -6.71 -1.06 -10.59
CA ASN A 38 -5.87 -1.98 -11.35
C ASN A 38 -4.57 -1.45 -12.00
N LYS A 39 -3.61 -1.08 -11.15
CA LYS A 39 -2.23 -1.64 -11.23
C LYS A 39 -1.84 -2.25 -9.90
N MET A 40 -2.61 -3.25 -9.43
CA MET A 40 -2.16 -4.00 -8.26
C MET A 40 -1.01 -4.93 -8.68
N GLY A 41 0.20 -4.64 -8.20
CA GLY A 41 1.22 -5.66 -7.95
C GLY A 41 2.17 -5.99 -9.09
N GLN A 42 2.93 -5.03 -9.60
CA GLN A 42 4.23 -5.39 -10.16
C GLN A 42 5.15 -5.81 -9.01
N THR A 43 5.98 -6.84 -9.22
CA THR A 43 6.97 -7.30 -8.24
C THR A 43 7.84 -6.14 -7.73
N GLU A 44 8.14 -5.18 -8.60
CA GLU A 44 8.86 -3.95 -8.25
C GLU A 44 8.17 -3.12 -7.16
N ASP A 45 6.85 -2.90 -7.26
CA ASP A 45 6.11 -2.09 -6.28
C ASP A 45 6.18 -2.73 -4.89
N LYS A 46 6.09 -4.07 -4.84
CA LYS A 46 6.22 -4.85 -3.60
C LYS A 46 7.63 -4.77 -3.04
N VAL A 47 8.66 -4.77 -3.89
CA VAL A 47 10.05 -4.58 -3.48
C VAL A 47 10.25 -3.20 -2.88
N PHE A 48 9.83 -2.13 -3.55
CA PHE A 48 9.92 -0.76 -3.03
C PHE A 48 9.14 -0.58 -1.72
N ALA A 49 7.92 -1.14 -1.63
CA ALA A 49 7.16 -1.13 -0.40
C ALA A 49 7.85 -1.90 0.74
N SER A 50 8.48 -3.04 0.46
CA SER A 50 9.21 -3.85 1.44
C SER A 50 10.47 -3.12 1.93
N LEU A 51 11.24 -2.51 1.02
CA LEU A 51 12.43 -1.73 1.34
C LEU A 51 12.15 -0.60 2.34
N SER A 52 10.92 -0.08 2.34
CA SER A 52 10.52 0.97 3.25
C SER A 52 10.66 0.60 4.73
N TYR A 53 10.57 -0.68 5.08
CA TYR A 53 10.65 -1.12 6.47
C TYR A 53 12.09 -1.37 6.96
N ILE A 54 13.09 -1.19 6.11
CA ILE A 54 14.50 -1.38 6.46
C ILE A 54 15.10 -0.03 6.87
N SER A 55 14.93 0.32 8.15
CA SER A 55 15.46 1.54 8.79
C SER A 55 15.42 2.76 7.86
N ILE A 56 16.56 3.34 7.48
CA ILE A 56 16.65 4.57 6.67
C ILE A 56 16.19 4.40 5.21
N LEU A 57 16.05 3.17 4.70
CA LEU A 57 15.77 2.92 3.28
C LEU A 57 14.39 3.39 2.84
N PHE A 58 13.47 3.76 3.74
CA PHE A 58 12.18 4.40 3.39
C PHE A 58 12.32 5.64 2.50
N ILE A 59 13.46 6.32 2.54
CA ILE A 59 13.75 7.48 1.71
C ILE A 59 13.83 7.09 0.23
N VAL A 60 14.37 5.91 -0.09
CA VAL A 60 14.57 5.47 -1.48
C VAL A 60 13.22 5.28 -2.20
N PRO A 61 12.25 4.50 -1.68
CA PRO A 61 10.92 4.39 -2.28
C PRO A 61 10.18 5.73 -2.36
N LEU A 62 10.39 6.65 -1.40
CA LEU A 62 9.74 7.95 -1.38
C LEU A 62 10.23 8.87 -2.49
N ILE A 63 11.54 8.84 -2.81
CA ILE A 63 12.13 9.64 -3.89
C ILE A 63 11.84 9.00 -5.26
N VAL A 64 12.00 7.68 -5.38
CA VAL A 64 11.95 6.99 -6.69
C VAL A 64 10.52 6.73 -7.15
N ARG A 65 9.59 6.44 -6.23
CA ARG A 65 8.21 6.03 -6.54
C ARG A 65 7.18 6.72 -5.63
N GLY A 66 7.44 7.98 -5.27
CA GLY A 66 6.60 8.77 -4.35
C GLY A 66 5.20 9.12 -4.87
N ASP A 67 4.96 8.93 -6.17
CA ASP A 67 3.67 9.06 -6.86
C ASP A 67 2.77 7.83 -6.67
N ASN A 68 3.33 6.67 -6.36
CA ASN A 68 2.57 5.46 -6.10
C ASN A 68 2.02 5.45 -4.67
N GLU A 69 0.70 5.64 -4.53
CA GLU A 69 -0.02 5.63 -3.25
C GLU A 69 0.23 4.37 -2.39
N TYR A 70 0.46 3.20 -3.00
CA TYR A 70 0.80 1.98 -2.27
C TYR A 70 2.21 2.03 -1.67
N ILE A 71 3.20 2.44 -2.46
CA ILE A 71 4.59 2.61 -2.00
C ILE A 71 4.66 3.73 -0.97
N LYS A 72 4.00 4.88 -1.23
CA LYS A 72 3.93 6.02 -0.32
C LYS A 72 3.36 5.65 1.04
N PHE A 73 2.35 4.77 1.07
CA PHE A 73 1.78 4.24 2.32
C PHE A 73 2.82 3.46 3.14
N HIS A 74 3.52 2.51 2.53
CA HIS A 74 4.55 1.71 3.20
C HIS A 74 5.79 2.55 3.57
N ALA A 75 6.19 3.50 2.71
CA ALA A 75 7.27 4.46 2.96
C ALA A 75 6.99 5.35 4.18
N LYS A 76 5.76 5.88 4.30
CA LYS A 76 5.35 6.65 5.49
C LYS A 76 5.40 5.82 6.77
N GLN A 77 5.02 4.54 6.73
CA GLN A 77 5.12 3.68 7.90
C GLN A 77 6.56 3.36 8.26
N GLY A 78 7.40 3.06 7.26
CA GLY A 78 8.83 2.89 7.40
C GLY A 78 9.52 4.09 8.05
N MET A 79 9.17 5.29 7.60
CA MET A 79 9.65 6.55 8.17
C MET A 79 9.33 6.67 9.66
N VAL A 80 8.10 6.34 10.07
CA VAL A 80 7.72 6.43 11.49
C VAL A 80 8.41 5.33 12.30
N LEU A 81 8.57 4.12 11.76
CA LEU A 81 9.32 3.04 12.41
C LEU A 81 10.77 3.46 12.67
N PHE A 82 11.44 4.01 11.66
CA PHE A 82 12.80 4.53 11.78
C PHE A 82 12.88 5.71 12.76
N GLY A 83 11.92 6.64 12.71
CA GLY A 83 11.85 7.75 13.67
C GLY A 83 11.71 7.25 15.11
N ALA A 84 10.88 6.24 15.35
CA ALA A 84 10.74 5.61 16.66
C ALA A 84 12.02 4.89 17.10
N GLU A 85 12.71 4.19 16.18
CA GLU A 85 14.00 3.55 16.43
C GLU A 85 15.04 4.59 16.90
N LEU A 86 15.15 5.73 16.19
CA LEU A 86 16.06 6.81 16.56
C LEU A 86 15.76 7.41 17.94
N VAL A 87 14.48 7.64 18.26
CA VAL A 87 14.09 8.18 19.57
C VAL A 87 14.46 7.23 20.69
N VAL A 88 14.18 5.92 20.54
CA VAL A 88 14.52 4.93 21.57
C VAL A 88 16.04 4.81 21.72
N TRP A 89 16.78 4.72 20.62
CA TRP A 89 18.24 4.69 20.64
C TRP A 89 18.84 5.91 21.34
N PHE A 90 18.33 7.10 21.01
CA PHE A 90 18.82 8.34 21.61
C PHE A 90 18.53 8.41 23.10
N LEU A 91 17.35 7.99 23.55
CA LEU A 91 17.01 7.94 24.97
C LEU A 91 17.87 6.94 25.74
N LEU A 92 18.10 5.74 25.20
CA LEU A 92 18.98 4.75 25.82
C LEU A 92 20.42 5.25 25.91
N PHE A 93 20.92 5.90 24.85
CA PHE A 93 22.24 6.52 24.84
C PHE A 93 22.39 7.61 25.91
N LEU A 94 21.39 8.50 26.05
CA LEU A 94 21.41 9.53 27.09
C LEU A 94 21.40 8.93 28.50
N LEU A 95 20.57 7.92 28.74
CA LEU A 95 20.54 7.23 30.03
C LEU A 95 21.88 6.55 30.32
N GLU A 96 22.44 5.82 29.36
CA GLU A 96 23.75 5.17 29.51
C GLU A 96 24.85 6.19 29.86
N SER A 97 24.88 7.31 29.13
CA SER A 97 25.83 8.41 29.38
C SER A 97 25.71 8.94 30.82
N LEU A 98 24.48 9.22 31.29
CA LEU A 98 24.24 9.73 32.64
C LEU A 98 24.62 8.73 33.74
N PHE A 99 24.26 7.46 33.59
CA PHE A 99 24.51 6.44 34.62
C PHE A 99 25.97 5.94 34.62
N SER A 100 26.64 5.95 33.47
CA SER A 100 28.06 5.56 33.36
C SER A 100 28.99 6.45 34.19
N ALA A 101 28.62 7.72 34.40
CA ALA A 101 29.35 8.67 35.23
C ALA A 101 29.39 8.27 36.73
N PHE A 102 28.39 7.52 37.21
CA PHE A 102 28.27 7.15 38.63
C PHE A 102 28.58 5.67 38.90
N SER A 103 28.28 4.76 37.95
CA SER A 103 28.52 3.32 38.10
C SER A 103 28.70 2.61 36.76
N PRO A 104 29.91 2.60 36.18
CA PRO A 104 30.14 2.09 34.82
C PRO A 104 29.92 0.57 34.69
N LEU A 105 30.32 -0.24 35.67
CA LEU A 105 30.28 -1.72 35.57
C LEU A 105 28.87 -2.33 35.72
N ARG A 106 27.97 -1.70 36.49
CA ARG A 106 26.62 -2.25 36.76
C ARG A 106 25.58 -1.79 35.72
N THR A 107 25.80 -0.63 35.11
CA THR A 107 24.88 0.00 34.17
C THR A 107 24.89 -0.69 32.82
N PHE A 108 26.08 -1.08 32.34
CA PHE A 108 26.26 -1.58 30.97
C PHE A 108 25.43 -2.84 30.69
N GLY A 109 25.38 -3.79 31.63
CA GLY A 109 24.67 -5.07 31.42
C GLY A 109 23.15 -4.93 31.30
N PHE A 110 22.51 -4.15 32.17
CA PHE A 110 21.05 -4.01 32.17
C PHE A 110 20.54 -3.14 31.00
N LEU A 111 21.19 -2.00 30.74
CA LEU A 111 20.79 -1.12 29.63
C LEU A 111 21.05 -1.77 28.28
N ALA A 112 22.16 -2.49 28.10
CA ALA A 112 22.42 -3.24 26.87
C ALA A 112 21.38 -4.33 26.64
N TRP A 113 20.98 -5.07 27.69
CA TRP A 113 19.92 -6.07 27.58
C TRP A 113 18.57 -5.45 27.20
N LEU A 114 18.22 -4.31 27.80
CA LEU A 114 17.00 -3.58 27.47
C LEU A 114 17.02 -3.06 26.02
N GLY A 115 18.16 -2.52 25.57
CA GLY A 115 18.37 -2.09 24.19
C GLY A 115 18.20 -3.24 23.20
N ALA A 116 18.76 -4.42 23.51
CA ALA A 116 18.57 -5.62 22.71
C ALA A 116 17.09 -6.03 22.60
N LEU A 117 16.33 -5.93 23.71
CA LEU A 117 14.90 -6.23 23.70
C LEU A 117 14.12 -5.29 22.78
N PHE A 118 14.37 -3.97 22.86
CA PHE A 118 13.74 -3.00 21.96
C PHE A 118 14.13 -3.25 20.50
N TRP A 119 15.39 -3.57 20.23
CA TRP A 119 15.86 -3.89 18.89
C TRP A 119 15.12 -5.09 18.30
N VAL A 120 14.91 -6.16 19.07
CA VAL A 120 14.11 -7.32 18.64
C VAL A 120 12.68 -6.90 18.30
N VAL A 121 12.05 -6.04 19.10
CA VAL A 121 10.70 -5.52 18.80
C VAL A 121 10.68 -4.77 17.48
N PHE A 122 11.65 -3.88 17.22
CA PHE A 122 11.75 -3.14 15.96
C PHE A 122 11.95 -4.07 14.77
N VAL A 123 12.82 -5.08 14.89
CA VAL A 123 13.04 -6.09 13.85
C VAL A 123 11.75 -6.86 13.56
N VAL A 124 11.03 -7.31 14.59
CA VAL A 124 9.75 -8.02 14.40
C VAL A 124 8.74 -7.14 13.66
N VAL A 125 8.59 -5.88 14.07
CA VAL A 125 7.67 -4.94 13.40
C VAL A 125 8.09 -4.67 11.96
N SER A 126 9.40 -4.51 11.71
CA SER A 126 9.96 -4.36 10.36
C SER A 126 9.64 -5.57 9.48
N LEU A 127 9.90 -6.79 9.98
CA LEU A 127 9.61 -8.04 9.26
C LEU A 127 8.12 -8.22 8.96
N LEU A 128 7.24 -7.87 9.90
CA LEU A 128 5.80 -7.88 9.66
C LEU A 128 5.44 -6.87 8.56
N GLY A 129 5.99 -5.65 8.61
CA GLY A 129 5.83 -4.66 7.56
C GLY A 129 6.25 -5.18 6.18
N VAL A 130 7.43 -5.78 6.08
CA VAL A 130 7.93 -6.44 4.86
C VAL A 130 6.99 -7.54 4.41
N TYR A 131 6.55 -8.43 5.30
CA TYR A 131 5.63 -9.51 4.97
C TYR A 131 4.31 -8.99 4.38
N TYR A 132 3.71 -7.98 5.02
CA TYR A 132 2.47 -7.37 4.54
C TYR A 132 2.66 -6.60 3.22
N ALA A 133 3.81 -5.95 3.03
CA ALA A 133 4.17 -5.33 1.76
C ALA A 133 4.33 -6.38 0.65
N TRP A 134 4.98 -7.51 0.95
CA TRP A 134 5.19 -8.57 -0.04
C TRP A 134 3.87 -9.17 -0.55
N ILE A 135 2.90 -9.38 0.34
CA ILE A 135 1.56 -9.86 -0.03
C ILE A 135 0.67 -8.76 -0.65
N GLY A 136 1.18 -7.54 -0.80
CA GLY A 136 0.45 -6.42 -1.41
C GLY A 136 -0.66 -5.84 -0.52
N LYS A 137 -0.64 -6.10 0.79
CA LYS A 137 -1.65 -5.59 1.72
C LYS A 137 -1.15 -4.33 2.42
N ARG A 138 -1.99 -3.29 2.42
CA ARG A 138 -1.78 -2.08 3.22
C ARG A 138 -2.09 -2.38 4.69
N TRP A 139 -1.12 -2.97 5.39
CA TRP A 139 -1.28 -3.26 6.81
C TRP A 139 -1.25 -1.97 7.61
N LYS A 140 -2.38 -1.62 8.22
CA LYS A 140 -2.49 -0.47 9.11
C LYS A 140 -2.25 -0.94 10.53
N ILE A 141 -1.08 -0.70 11.10
CA ILE A 141 -0.91 -0.76 12.56
C ILE A 141 -1.76 0.39 13.14
N PHE A 142 -2.65 0.08 14.09
CA PHE A 142 -3.62 1.03 14.68
C PHE A 142 -2.95 2.30 15.26
N LEU A 143 -1.70 2.21 15.73
CA LEU A 143 -0.93 3.34 16.26
C LEU A 143 -0.31 4.25 15.17
N LEU A 144 0.05 3.69 14.00
CA LEU A 144 0.69 4.42 12.90
C LEU A 144 -0.31 5.20 12.04
N HIS A 145 -1.58 4.77 12.00
CA HIS A 145 -2.59 5.40 11.15
C HIS A 145 -2.96 6.83 11.61
N ARG A 146 -3.05 7.07 12.93
CA ARG A 146 -3.39 8.41 13.49
C ARG A 146 -2.28 9.45 13.31
N MET A 147 -1.02 9.02 13.25
CA MET A 147 0.12 9.91 13.01
C MET A 147 0.25 10.25 11.51
N ALA A 148 0.05 9.26 10.63
CA ALA A 148 0.16 9.44 9.18
C ALA A 148 -0.91 10.37 8.58
N GLU A 149 -2.10 10.45 9.20
CA GLU A 149 -3.20 11.32 8.76
C GLU A 149 -2.90 12.82 8.95
N LYS A 150 -1.95 13.17 9.84
CA LYS A 150 -1.59 14.57 10.12
C LYS A 150 -0.45 15.10 9.25
N ILE A 151 0.24 14.25 8.49
CA ILE A 151 1.40 14.63 7.69
C ILE A 151 0.96 14.84 6.23
N LYS A 152 0.81 16.10 5.83
CA LYS A 152 0.67 16.51 4.42
C LYS A 152 2.04 16.45 3.74
N ILE A 153 2.24 15.42 2.91
CA ILE A 153 3.32 15.24 1.93
C ILE A 153 2.77 14.51 0.73
#